data_AF-A0A2L2X4C8-F1
#
_entry.id   AF-A0A2L2X4C8-F1
#
_cell.length_a   1.000
_cell.length_b   1.000
_cell.length_c   1.000
_cell.angle_alpha   90.00
_cell.angle_beta   90.00
_cell.angle_gamma   90.00
#
_symmetry.space_group_name_H-M   'P 1'
#
loop_
_entity.id
_entity.type
_entity.pdbx_description
1 polymer ?
#
loop_
_entity_poly.entity_id
_entity_poly.type
_entity_poly.pdbx_seq_one_letter_code
_entity_poly.pdbx_strand_id
1 'polypeptide(L)'
;MGMKKLLISTTLLLTLLANCCETSAFLFKKKQVQPQGQGYTGTLPNIEKYFDYKDAERKSLPQGGMLNMPVNKNSILGAPFDDDLFLDVIIKKDKTSRYVNDLHKILPVLEKFKVVIEKGADIQRFNANVNVLDLYVRNLEKNYAGKMESASLSYAALQEVNYRAKLLGNLKFDANYYSRFMPLDGVYSPESIAYHDQIMADELQRAIDLIKNEQ
;
A
#
# COMPACT_ATOMS: atom_id res chain seq x y z
N MET A 1 42.90 -3.09 -38.42
CA MET A 1 42.09 -1.85 -38.31
C MET A 1 41.05 -1.92 -37.16
N GLY A 2 41.40 -2.53 -36.01
CA GLY A 2 40.43 -2.88 -34.96
C GLY A 2 40.70 -2.32 -33.55
N MET A 3 41.87 -1.76 -33.26
CA MET A 3 42.20 -1.33 -31.89
C MET A 3 41.88 0.13 -31.57
N LYS A 4 41.70 0.99 -32.59
CA LYS A 4 41.38 2.42 -32.37
C LYS A 4 39.91 2.64 -31.98
N LYS A 5 38.99 1.76 -32.39
CA LYS A 5 37.56 1.88 -32.06
C LYS A 5 37.23 1.45 -30.63
N LEU A 6 38.02 0.53 -30.05
CA LEU A 6 37.81 0.06 -28.68
C LEU A 6 38.24 1.10 -27.63
N LEU A 7 39.34 1.83 -27.89
CA LEU A 7 39.86 2.88 -27.02
C LEU A 7 38.99 4.15 -26.99
N ILE A 8 38.25 4.44 -28.06
CA ILE A 8 37.33 5.58 -28.11
C ILE A 8 36.04 5.25 -27.36
N SER A 9 35.58 3.99 -27.38
CA SER A 9 34.39 3.56 -26.64
C SER A 9 34.58 3.61 -25.12
N THR A 10 35.75 3.17 -24.62
CA THR A 10 36.02 3.15 -23.17
C THR A 10 36.26 4.55 -22.59
N THR A 11 36.80 5.48 -23.36
CA THR A 11 37.00 6.88 -22.93
C THR A 11 35.70 7.69 -22.94
N LEU A 12 34.76 7.36 -23.83
CA LEU A 12 33.42 7.97 -23.83
C LEU A 12 32.55 7.50 -22.66
N LEU A 13 32.70 6.23 -22.23
CA LEU A 13 31.98 5.68 -21.08
C LEU A 13 32.48 6.25 -19.74
N LEU A 14 33.80 6.50 -19.63
CA LEU A 14 34.41 7.03 -18.40
C LEU A 14 34.10 8.52 -18.19
N THR A 15 33.89 9.28 -19.27
CA THR A 15 33.51 10.71 -19.20
C THR A 15 32.01 10.92 -18.88
N LEU A 16 31.15 9.93 -19.16
CA LEU A 16 29.73 9.97 -18.79
C LEU A 16 29.46 9.64 -17.31
N LEU A 17 30.35 8.86 -16.66
CA LEU A 17 30.24 8.53 -15.23
C LEU A 17 30.78 9.64 -14.30
N ALA A 18 31.62 10.54 -14.80
CA ALA A 18 32.18 11.64 -14.01
C ALA A 18 31.23 12.84 -13.84
N ASN A 19 30.22 12.99 -14.72
CA ASN A 19 29.30 14.15 -14.73
C ASN A 19 28.00 13.95 -13.92
N CYS A 20 27.90 12.89 -13.11
CA CYS A 20 26.71 12.64 -12.28
C CYS A 20 26.93 12.96 -10.78
N CYS A 21 28.11 13.46 -10.39
CA CYS A 21 28.50 13.64 -8.98
C CYS A 21 28.91 15.08 -8.61
N GLU A 22 28.32 16.09 -9.26
CA GLU A 22 28.51 17.50 -8.88
C GLU A 22 27.17 18.24 -8.69
N THR A 23 26.30 17.73 -7.81
CA THR A 23 25.22 18.55 -7.21
C THR A 23 24.87 18.07 -5.80
N SER A 24 25.86 17.97 -4.92
CA SER A 24 25.62 17.83 -3.48
C SER A 24 26.75 18.45 -2.67
N ALA A 25 26.94 19.75 -2.86
CA ALA A 25 27.74 20.58 -1.96
C ALA A 25 27.05 21.94 -1.77
N PHE A 26 25.81 21.90 -1.27
CA PHE A 26 25.16 23.09 -0.72
C PHE A 26 25.84 23.43 0.60
N LEU A 27 26.91 24.22 0.46
CA LEU A 27 27.49 25.16 1.42
C LEU A 27 26.70 25.32 2.74
N PHE A 28 27.00 24.50 3.74
CA PHE A 28 26.82 24.88 5.14
C PHE A 28 27.93 25.86 5.53
N LYS A 29 27.77 27.12 5.09
CA LYS A 29 28.54 28.24 5.60
C LYS A 29 28.11 28.44 7.05
N LYS A 30 28.86 27.86 8.01
CA LYS A 30 28.71 28.18 9.44
C LYS A 30 29.00 29.66 9.64
N LYS A 31 27.94 30.47 9.65
CA LYS A 31 27.98 31.85 10.11
C LYS A 31 28.22 31.79 11.61
N GLN A 32 29.44 32.09 12.05
CA GLN A 32 29.70 32.33 13.47
C GLN A 32 28.92 33.60 13.85
N VAL A 33 27.80 33.40 14.54
CA VAL A 33 27.05 34.48 15.17
C VAL A 33 27.78 34.77 16.49
N GLN A 34 28.51 35.89 16.53
CA GLN A 34 28.89 36.49 17.80
C GLN A 34 27.60 36.93 18.50
N PRO A 35 27.38 36.56 19.78
CA PRO A 35 26.24 37.09 20.52
C PRO A 35 26.60 38.52 20.94
N GLN A 36 26.46 39.47 20.02
CA GLN A 36 26.37 40.88 20.39
C GLN A 36 25.06 41.05 21.15
N GLY A 37 25.20 41.25 22.45
CA GLY A 37 24.11 41.33 23.42
C GLY A 37 23.11 42.43 23.10
N GLN A 38 22.10 42.07 22.32
CA GLN A 38 20.83 42.79 22.21
C GLN A 38 19.74 41.88 22.76
N GLY A 39 19.89 41.50 24.03
CA GLY A 39 18.79 40.95 24.82
C GLY A 39 18.01 42.08 25.46
N TYR A 40 16.71 41.90 25.65
CA TYR A 40 15.87 42.84 26.39
C TYR A 40 16.37 42.93 27.85
N THR A 41 17.08 44.00 28.20
CA THR A 41 17.49 44.32 29.57
C THR A 41 16.39 45.14 30.24
N GLY A 42 15.32 44.47 30.63
CA GLY A 42 14.21 45.05 31.36
C GLY A 42 13.40 43.96 32.04
N THR A 43 12.61 44.30 33.06
CA THR A 43 11.65 43.37 33.63
C THR A 43 10.57 43.06 32.59
N LEU A 44 10.18 41.78 32.49
CA LEU A 44 9.15 41.34 31.57
C LEU A 44 7.87 42.15 31.81
N PRO A 45 7.22 42.69 30.76
CA PRO A 45 5.93 43.34 30.93
C PRO A 45 4.93 42.33 31.49
N ASN A 46 4.18 42.73 32.52
CA ASN A 46 3.12 41.89 33.07
C ASN A 46 2.00 41.76 32.02
N ILE A 47 1.95 40.60 31.37
CA ILE A 47 0.97 40.25 30.35
C ILE A 47 -0.29 39.58 30.91
N GLU A 48 -0.38 39.36 32.23
CA GLU A 48 -1.55 38.75 32.90
C GLU A 48 -2.84 39.53 32.60
N LYS A 49 -2.75 40.85 32.50
CA LYS A 49 -3.88 41.74 32.13
C LYS A 49 -4.46 41.44 30.74
N TYR A 50 -3.70 40.82 29.84
CA TYR A 50 -4.17 40.40 28.53
C TYR A 50 -4.77 38.99 28.54
N PHE A 51 -4.82 38.32 29.69
CA PHE A 51 -5.42 36.99 29.84
C PHE A 51 -6.68 37.00 30.71
N ASP A 52 -7.13 38.17 31.20
CA ASP A 52 -8.37 38.31 31.99
C ASP A 52 -9.61 37.73 31.27
N TYR A 53 -9.62 37.70 29.93
CA TYR A 53 -10.70 37.08 29.14
C TYR A 53 -10.66 35.54 29.12
N LYS A 54 -9.55 34.90 29.54
CA LYS A 54 -9.41 33.43 29.62
C LYS A 54 -9.81 32.86 30.97
N ASP A 55 -9.94 33.68 32.01
CA ASP A 55 -10.39 33.25 33.33
C ASP A 55 -11.92 33.29 33.49
N ALA A 56 -12.63 33.95 32.57
CA ALA A 56 -14.07 33.78 32.41
C ALA A 56 -14.34 32.43 31.71
N GLU A 57 -14.85 31.47 32.49
CA GLU A 57 -15.16 30.07 32.12
C GLU A 57 -14.07 29.02 32.35
N ARG A 58 -13.39 29.05 33.50
CA ARG A 58 -13.12 27.77 34.16
C ARG A 58 -14.44 27.24 34.70
N LYS A 59 -15.21 26.54 33.86
CA LYS A 59 -16.25 25.64 34.34
C LYS A 59 -15.56 24.70 35.33
N SER A 60 -15.78 24.92 36.62
CA SER A 60 -15.32 24.00 37.66
C SER A 60 -15.81 22.62 37.23
N LEU A 61 -14.89 21.70 36.94
CA LEU A 61 -15.27 20.29 36.93
C LEU A 61 -15.99 20.06 38.26
N PRO A 62 -17.17 19.40 38.25
CA PRO A 62 -17.86 19.13 39.50
C PRO A 62 -16.84 18.45 40.40
N GLN A 63 -16.51 19.08 41.53
CA GLN A 63 -15.82 18.41 42.62
C GLN A 63 -16.80 17.35 43.11
N GLY A 64 -16.81 16.21 42.43
CA GLY A 64 -17.40 14.99 42.92
C GLY A 64 -16.66 14.70 44.21
N GLY A 65 -17.30 14.96 45.34
CA GLY A 65 -16.81 14.54 46.63
C GLY A 65 -16.44 13.08 46.49
N MET A 66 -15.19 12.72 46.82
CA MET A 66 -14.82 11.33 46.96
C MET A 66 -15.65 10.79 48.12
N LEU A 67 -16.80 10.21 47.78
CA LEU A 67 -17.54 9.35 48.68
C LEU A 67 -16.58 8.21 49.00
N ASN A 68 -16.08 8.19 50.23
CA ASN A 68 -15.46 7.02 50.85
C ASN A 68 -16.54 5.93 51.01
N MET A 69 -17.03 5.43 49.89
CA MET A 69 -17.98 4.34 49.84
C MET A 69 -17.13 3.06 49.67
N PRO A 70 -17.33 2.03 50.51
CA PRO A 70 -16.60 0.79 50.35
C PRO A 70 -16.90 0.24 48.96
N VAL A 71 -15.86 0.19 48.11
CA VAL A 71 -15.99 -0.32 46.74
C VAL A 71 -16.39 -1.78 46.85
N ASN A 72 -17.66 -2.07 46.53
CA ASN A 72 -18.14 -3.44 46.47
C ASN A 72 -17.33 -4.15 45.39
N LYS A 73 -16.61 -5.22 45.76
CA LYS A 73 -15.76 -5.96 44.82
C LYS A 73 -16.55 -6.50 43.61
N ASN A 74 -17.87 -6.62 43.75
CA ASN A 74 -18.80 -7.05 42.70
C ASN A 74 -19.23 -5.92 41.74
N SER A 75 -18.90 -4.65 42.03
CA SER A 75 -19.16 -3.51 41.13
C SER A 75 -17.93 -3.07 40.33
N ILE A 76 -16.80 -3.76 40.51
CA ILE A 76 -15.63 -3.59 39.64
C ILE A 76 -15.88 -4.49 38.43
N LEU A 77 -16.17 -3.89 37.28
CA LEU A 77 -16.20 -4.62 36.01
C LEU A 77 -14.83 -5.30 35.83
N GLY A 78 -14.83 -6.61 35.65
CA GLY A 78 -13.62 -7.35 35.32
C GLY A 78 -13.01 -6.81 34.03
N ALA A 79 -11.69 -6.93 33.88
CA ALA A 79 -11.07 -6.60 32.60
C ALA A 79 -11.73 -7.47 31.50
N PRO A 80 -12.15 -6.87 30.37
CA PRO A 80 -12.82 -7.60 29.30
C PRO A 80 -11.77 -8.40 28.52
N PHE A 81 -11.33 -9.53 29.09
CA PHE A 81 -10.42 -10.45 28.42
C PHE A 81 -11.05 -11.11 27.18
N ASP A 82 -12.37 -11.04 27.04
CA ASP A 82 -13.12 -11.57 25.90
C ASP A 82 -13.23 -10.55 24.73
N ASP A 83 -12.76 -9.30 24.92
CA ASP A 83 -12.75 -8.29 23.86
C ASP A 83 -11.41 -8.33 23.12
N ASP A 84 -11.42 -8.89 21.90
CA ASP A 84 -10.25 -8.98 21.02
C ASP A 84 -9.59 -7.61 20.79
N LEU A 85 -10.38 -6.52 20.78
CA LEU A 85 -9.87 -5.17 20.57
C LEU A 85 -9.12 -4.65 21.81
N PHE A 86 -9.52 -5.08 23.01
CA PHE A 86 -8.84 -4.79 24.28
C PHE A 86 -7.54 -5.58 24.41
N LEU A 87 -7.57 -6.88 24.05
CA LEU A 87 -6.38 -7.71 23.99
C LEU A 87 -5.36 -7.20 22.97
N ASP A 88 -5.79 -6.73 21.80
CA ASP A 88 -4.90 -6.18 20.77
C ASP A 88 -4.20 -4.87 21.18
N VAL A 89 -4.85 -4.07 22.03
CA VAL A 89 -4.26 -2.84 22.58
C VAL A 89 -3.27 -3.16 23.70
N ILE A 90 -3.54 -4.17 24.53
CA ILE A 90 -2.70 -4.53 25.68
C ILE A 90 -1.53 -5.43 25.26
N ILE A 91 -1.81 -6.44 24.43
CA ILE A 91 -0.85 -7.31 23.80
C ILE A 91 -0.56 -6.70 22.43
N LYS A 92 0.48 -5.85 22.36
CA LYS A 92 0.94 -5.27 21.10
C LYS A 92 1.24 -6.40 20.11
N LYS A 93 0.30 -6.71 19.22
CA LYS A 93 0.56 -7.61 18.08
C LYS A 93 1.76 -7.09 17.30
N ASP A 94 2.57 -8.01 16.79
CA ASP A 94 3.71 -7.65 15.97
C ASP A 94 3.25 -6.80 14.79
N LYS A 95 3.97 -5.72 14.53
CA LYS A 95 3.65 -4.83 13.41
C LYS A 95 3.91 -5.59 12.12
N THR A 96 2.83 -5.99 11.45
CA THR A 96 2.90 -6.59 10.11
C THR A 96 3.62 -5.63 9.16
N SER A 97 4.39 -6.19 8.23
CA SER A 97 5.07 -5.38 7.21
C SER A 97 4.05 -4.57 6.41
N ARG A 98 4.44 -3.37 5.97
CA ARG A 98 3.62 -2.56 5.07
C ARG A 98 3.22 -3.34 3.82
N TYR A 99 4.12 -4.20 3.32
CA TYR A 99 3.86 -5.05 2.16
C TYR A 99 2.71 -6.03 2.41
N VAL A 100 2.75 -6.78 3.52
CA VAL A 100 1.70 -7.72 3.93
C VAL A 100 0.36 -7.00 4.09
N ASN A 101 0.36 -5.79 4.67
CA ASN A 101 -0.85 -4.98 4.78
C ASN A 101 -1.41 -4.54 3.42
N ASP A 102 -0.56 -4.24 2.45
CA ASP A 102 -1.00 -3.89 1.10
C ASP A 102 -1.52 -5.13 0.34
N LEU A 103 -0.95 -6.33 0.57
CA LEU A 103 -1.47 -7.58 0.04
C LEU A 103 -2.86 -7.92 0.60
N HIS A 104 -3.08 -7.73 1.90
CA HIS A 104 -4.40 -7.94 2.51
C HIS A 104 -5.49 -7.05 1.90
N LYS A 105 -5.14 -5.87 1.38
CA LYS A 105 -6.10 -5.01 0.65
C LYS A 105 -6.44 -5.57 -0.73
N ILE A 106 -5.54 -6.32 -1.35
CA ILE A 106 -5.71 -6.92 -2.68
C ILE A 106 -6.49 -8.23 -2.59
N LEU A 107 -6.34 -8.96 -1.49
CA LEU A 107 -7.02 -10.24 -1.24
C LEU A 107 -8.54 -10.22 -1.55
N PRO A 108 -9.37 -9.28 -1.04
CA PRO A 108 -10.80 -9.27 -1.35
C PRO A 108 -11.09 -9.01 -2.84
N VAL A 109 -10.18 -8.33 -3.55
CA VAL A 109 -10.31 -8.09 -4.99
C VAL A 109 -10.11 -9.40 -5.76
N LEU A 110 -9.11 -10.19 -5.39
CA LEU A 110 -8.84 -11.50 -6.00
C LEU A 110 -9.99 -12.49 -5.73
N GLU A 111 -10.47 -12.57 -4.49
CA GLU A 111 -11.58 -13.46 -4.12
C GLU A 111 -12.85 -13.10 -4.89
N LYS A 112 -13.17 -11.80 -4.98
CA LYS A 112 -14.30 -11.32 -5.78
C LYS A 112 -14.12 -11.66 -7.26
N PHE A 113 -12.91 -11.50 -7.79
CA PHE A 113 -12.64 -11.79 -9.21
C PHE A 113 -12.79 -13.29 -9.52
N LYS A 114 -12.30 -14.17 -8.64
CA LYS A 114 -12.51 -15.62 -8.75
C LYS A 114 -13.98 -15.98 -8.81
N VAL A 115 -14.80 -15.43 -7.91
CA VAL A 115 -16.26 -15.66 -7.90
C VAL A 115 -16.93 -15.18 -9.19
N VAL A 116 -16.43 -14.11 -9.81
CA VAL A 116 -16.96 -13.60 -11.09
C VAL A 116 -16.70 -14.57 -12.24
N ILE A 117 -15.54 -15.25 -12.23
CA ILE A 117 -15.19 -16.27 -13.21
C ILE A 117 -16.02 -17.54 -13.02
N GLU A 118 -16.09 -18.04 -11.78
CA GLU A 118 -16.85 -19.26 -11.45
C GLU A 118 -18.34 -19.15 -11.78
N LYS A 119 -18.92 -17.95 -11.67
CA LYS A 119 -20.33 -17.68 -12.00
C LYS A 119 -20.59 -17.45 -13.49
N GLY A 120 -19.57 -17.47 -14.35
CA GLY A 120 -19.72 -17.19 -15.78
C GLY A 120 -20.33 -15.81 -16.06
N ALA A 121 -19.85 -14.78 -15.33
CA ALA A 121 -20.40 -13.44 -15.48
C ALA A 121 -20.14 -12.81 -16.85
N ASP A 122 -20.93 -11.79 -17.19
CA ASP A 122 -20.79 -11.04 -18.44
C ASP A 122 -19.39 -10.41 -18.60
N ILE A 123 -18.98 -10.24 -19.86
CA ILE A 123 -17.66 -9.74 -20.28
C ILE A 123 -17.36 -8.37 -19.69
N GLN A 124 -18.36 -7.48 -19.59
CA GLN A 124 -18.17 -6.15 -19.00
C GLN A 124 -17.79 -6.27 -17.52
N ARG A 125 -18.46 -7.16 -16.79
CA ARG A 125 -18.19 -7.40 -15.37
C ARG A 125 -16.84 -8.08 -15.18
N PHE A 126 -16.46 -8.99 -16.06
CA PHE A 126 -15.11 -9.58 -16.07
C PHE A 126 -14.05 -8.47 -16.23
N ASN A 127 -14.14 -7.66 -17.29
CA ASN A 127 -13.17 -6.60 -17.57
C ASN A 127 -13.13 -5.52 -16.49
N ALA A 128 -14.25 -5.21 -15.84
CA ALA A 128 -14.26 -4.30 -14.70
C ALA A 128 -13.39 -4.83 -13.54
N ASN A 129 -13.44 -6.13 -13.23
CA ASN A 129 -12.61 -6.70 -12.18
C ASN A 129 -11.13 -6.77 -12.59
N VAL A 130 -10.84 -7.06 -13.86
CA VAL A 130 -9.46 -6.98 -14.39
C VAL A 130 -8.87 -5.58 -14.20
N ASN A 131 -9.63 -4.53 -14.53
CA ASN A 131 -9.19 -3.15 -14.36
C ASN A 131 -8.97 -2.78 -12.89
N VAL A 132 -9.85 -3.23 -11.99
CA VAL A 132 -9.66 -3.01 -10.56
C VAL A 132 -8.38 -3.71 -10.08
N LEU A 133 -8.18 -4.97 -10.44
CA LEU A 133 -6.97 -5.71 -10.10
C LEU A 133 -5.71 -5.00 -10.64
N ASP A 134 -5.73 -4.54 -11.88
CA ASP A 134 -4.61 -3.82 -12.49
C ASP A 134 -4.23 -2.56 -11.72
N LEU A 135 -5.22 -1.78 -11.25
CA LEU A 135 -4.95 -0.60 -10.41
C LEU A 135 -4.19 -0.96 -9.14
N TYR A 136 -4.61 -2.03 -8.46
CA TYR A 136 -3.94 -2.50 -7.25
C TYR A 136 -2.53 -3.01 -7.53
N VAL A 137 -2.35 -3.83 -8.57
CA VAL A 137 -1.06 -4.42 -8.92
C VAL A 137 -0.07 -3.36 -9.40
N ARG A 138 -0.50 -2.35 -10.16
CA ARG A 138 0.35 -1.20 -10.54
C ARG A 138 0.76 -0.35 -9.34
N ASN A 139 -0.15 -0.14 -8.39
CA ASN A 139 0.19 0.57 -7.16
C ASN A 139 1.22 -0.21 -6.34
N LEU A 140 1.08 -1.53 -6.29
CA LEU A 140 2.02 -2.41 -5.62
C LEU A 140 3.38 -2.40 -6.34
N GLU A 141 3.41 -2.49 -7.67
CA GLU A 141 4.63 -2.35 -8.46
C GLU A 141 5.33 -1.01 -8.19
N LYS A 142 4.60 0.10 -8.25
CA LYS A 142 5.16 1.44 -7.99
C LYS A 142 5.78 1.55 -6.58
N ASN A 143 5.18 0.88 -5.60
CA ASN A 143 5.63 0.96 -4.21
C ASN A 143 6.80 0.03 -3.90
N TYR A 144 6.93 -1.10 -4.60
CA TYR A 144 7.85 -2.18 -4.24
C TYR A 144 8.86 -2.57 -5.33
N ALA A 145 8.75 -2.03 -6.54
CA ALA A 145 9.74 -2.25 -7.60
C ALA A 145 11.16 -1.88 -7.12
N GLY A 146 12.10 -2.80 -7.30
CA GLY A 146 13.49 -2.63 -6.90
C GLY A 146 13.76 -2.78 -5.40
N LYS A 147 12.76 -3.15 -4.60
CA LYS A 147 12.92 -3.48 -3.17
C LYS A 147 13.01 -4.99 -2.94
N MET A 148 13.45 -5.40 -1.76
CA MET A 148 13.58 -6.83 -1.42
C MET A 148 12.24 -7.57 -1.50
N GLU A 149 11.12 -6.90 -1.21
CA GLU A 149 9.78 -7.47 -1.27
C GLU A 149 9.36 -7.84 -2.71
N SER A 150 9.94 -7.19 -3.73
CA SER A 150 9.65 -7.55 -5.13
C SER A 150 10.19 -8.93 -5.55
N ALA A 151 11.12 -9.49 -4.76
CA ALA A 151 11.60 -10.85 -4.94
C ALA A 151 10.66 -11.91 -4.33
N SER A 152 9.58 -11.50 -3.64
CA SER A 152 8.63 -12.46 -3.08
C SER A 152 7.86 -13.21 -4.17
N LEU A 153 7.50 -14.46 -3.86
CA LEU A 153 6.65 -15.29 -4.71
C LEU A 153 5.24 -14.68 -4.86
N SER A 154 4.70 -14.07 -3.81
CA SER A 154 3.38 -13.41 -3.87
C SER A 154 3.39 -12.22 -4.83
N TYR A 155 4.48 -11.44 -4.85
CA TYR A 155 4.67 -10.33 -5.77
C TYR A 155 4.64 -10.81 -7.21
N ALA A 156 5.45 -11.82 -7.53
CA ALA A 156 5.53 -12.39 -8.87
C ALA A 156 4.18 -12.99 -9.32
N ALA A 157 3.51 -13.72 -8.45
CA ALA A 157 2.20 -14.31 -8.72
C ALA A 157 1.14 -13.25 -9.06
N LEU A 158 1.11 -12.14 -8.32
CA LEU A 158 0.19 -11.04 -8.59
C LEU A 158 0.42 -10.38 -9.95
N GLN A 159 1.68 -10.22 -10.35
CA GLN A 159 2.01 -9.67 -11.67
C GLN A 159 1.59 -10.62 -12.79
N GLU A 160 1.85 -11.91 -12.62
CA GLU A 160 1.45 -12.93 -13.60
C GLU A 160 -0.06 -13.02 -13.76
N VAL A 161 -0.80 -13.08 -12.65
CA VAL A 161 -2.27 -13.08 -12.64
C VAL A 161 -2.82 -11.84 -13.33
N ASN A 162 -2.28 -10.65 -13.04
CA ASN A 162 -2.72 -9.42 -13.70
C ASN A 162 -2.49 -9.46 -15.22
N TYR A 163 -1.33 -9.94 -15.65
CA TYR A 163 -1.00 -10.07 -17.07
C TYR A 163 -1.95 -11.04 -17.78
N ARG A 164 -2.15 -12.23 -17.22
CA ARG A 164 -3.03 -13.27 -17.80
C ARG A 164 -4.48 -12.84 -17.80
N ALA A 165 -4.94 -12.17 -16.75
CA ALA A 165 -6.30 -11.63 -16.66
C ALA A 165 -6.59 -10.63 -17.80
N LYS A 166 -5.62 -9.77 -18.16
CA LYS A 166 -5.75 -8.84 -19.29
C LYS A 166 -5.80 -9.57 -20.63
N LEU A 167 -4.93 -10.57 -20.83
CA LEU A 167 -4.94 -11.38 -22.06
C LEU A 167 -6.29 -12.08 -22.24
N LEU A 168 -6.82 -12.68 -21.18
CA LEU A 168 -8.11 -13.36 -21.20
C LEU A 168 -9.26 -12.36 -21.43
N GLY A 169 -9.19 -11.17 -20.83
CA GLY A 169 -10.17 -10.10 -21.06
C GLY A 169 -10.23 -9.67 -22.53
N ASN A 170 -9.07 -9.52 -23.16
CA ASN A 170 -8.98 -9.22 -24.60
C ASN A 170 -9.50 -10.39 -25.44
N LEU A 171 -9.11 -11.62 -25.12
CA LEU A 171 -9.58 -12.81 -25.83
C LEU A 171 -11.12 -12.93 -25.80
N LYS A 172 -11.73 -12.71 -24.63
CA LYS A 172 -13.18 -12.72 -24.47
C LYS A 172 -13.86 -11.60 -25.25
N PHE A 173 -13.26 -10.41 -25.24
CA PHE A 173 -13.76 -9.28 -26.02
C PHE A 173 -13.73 -9.58 -27.52
N ASP A 174 -12.60 -10.09 -28.02
CA ASP A 174 -12.40 -10.44 -29.42
C ASP A 174 -13.36 -11.55 -29.85
N ALA A 175 -13.49 -12.62 -29.05
CA ALA A 175 -14.46 -13.69 -29.31
C ALA A 175 -15.89 -13.15 -29.43
N ASN A 176 -16.30 -12.25 -28.53
CA ASN A 176 -17.62 -11.63 -28.60
C ASN A 176 -17.80 -10.77 -29.85
N TYR A 177 -16.79 -9.98 -30.21
CA TYR A 177 -16.82 -9.15 -31.39
C TYR A 177 -16.93 -9.98 -32.67
N TYR A 178 -16.07 -11.00 -32.84
CA TYR A 178 -16.03 -11.82 -34.04
C TYR A 178 -17.20 -12.79 -34.18
N SER A 179 -17.84 -13.19 -33.07
CA SER A 179 -19.04 -14.05 -33.08
C SER A 179 -20.17 -13.51 -33.95
N ARG A 180 -20.19 -12.19 -34.19
CA ARG A 180 -21.19 -11.50 -35.02
C ARG A 180 -20.95 -11.68 -36.51
N PHE A 181 -19.72 -12.01 -36.91
CA PHE A 181 -19.28 -12.01 -38.31
C PHE A 181 -18.94 -13.40 -38.83
N MET A 182 -18.54 -14.32 -37.95
CA MET A 182 -18.16 -15.69 -38.30
C MET A 182 -18.42 -16.67 -37.17
N PRO A 183 -18.63 -17.97 -37.47
CA PRO A 183 -18.65 -19.00 -36.43
C PRO A 183 -17.30 -19.03 -35.70
N LEU A 184 -17.36 -19.14 -34.39
CA LEU A 184 -16.16 -19.19 -33.54
C LEU A 184 -15.50 -20.57 -33.64
N ASP A 185 -14.20 -20.58 -33.90
CA ASP A 185 -13.39 -21.79 -33.99
C ASP A 185 -11.99 -21.56 -33.39
N GLY A 186 -11.29 -22.64 -33.04
CA GLY A 186 -9.96 -22.63 -32.45
C GLY A 186 -9.92 -21.89 -31.12
N VAL A 187 -9.05 -20.87 -31.03
CA VAL A 187 -8.78 -20.11 -29.79
C VAL A 187 -10.00 -19.31 -29.30
N TYR A 188 -10.89 -18.92 -30.21
CA TYR A 188 -12.12 -18.18 -29.86
C TYR A 188 -13.31 -19.09 -29.60
N SER A 189 -13.14 -20.42 -29.71
CA SER A 189 -14.22 -21.36 -29.44
C SER A 189 -14.71 -21.24 -27.98
N PRO A 190 -16.01 -21.50 -27.72
CA PRO A 190 -16.54 -21.49 -26.36
C PRO A 190 -15.81 -22.45 -25.42
N GLU A 191 -15.39 -23.61 -25.93
CA GLU A 191 -14.63 -24.60 -25.16
C GLU A 191 -13.24 -24.09 -24.78
N SER A 192 -12.54 -23.44 -25.70
CA SER A 192 -11.22 -22.85 -25.41
C SER A 192 -11.32 -21.73 -24.38
N ILE A 193 -12.36 -20.89 -24.47
CA ILE A 193 -12.59 -19.81 -23.49
C ILE A 193 -12.88 -20.39 -22.11
N ALA A 194 -13.74 -21.42 -22.03
CA ALA A 194 -14.04 -22.10 -20.77
C ALA A 194 -12.80 -22.76 -20.15
N TYR A 195 -11.92 -23.34 -20.98
CA TYR A 195 -10.63 -23.87 -20.53
C TYR A 195 -9.73 -22.79 -19.95
N HIS A 196 -9.61 -21.64 -20.61
CA HIS A 196 -8.83 -20.51 -20.10
C HIS A 196 -9.43 -19.90 -18.83
N ASP A 197 -10.76 -19.91 -18.70
CA ASP A 197 -11.43 -19.48 -17.46
C ASP A 197 -11.08 -20.38 -16.27
N GLN A 198 -11.02 -21.70 -16.48
CA GLN A 198 -10.61 -22.63 -15.43
C GLN A 198 -9.16 -22.41 -15.01
N ILE A 199 -8.24 -22.28 -15.98
CA ILE A 199 -6.84 -21.97 -15.68
C ILE A 199 -6.72 -20.67 -14.87
N MET A 200 -7.44 -19.62 -15.27
CA MET A 200 -7.42 -18.34 -14.57
C MET A 200 -7.95 -18.46 -13.14
N ALA A 201 -9.00 -19.26 -12.92
CA ALA A 201 -9.55 -19.52 -11.59
C ALA A 201 -8.53 -20.24 -10.68
N ASP A 202 -7.80 -21.23 -11.22
CA ASP A 202 -6.77 -21.96 -10.49
C ASP A 202 -5.56 -21.06 -10.15
N GLU A 203 -5.15 -20.19 -11.07
CA GLU A 203 -4.08 -19.22 -10.84
C GLU A 203 -4.46 -18.18 -9.78
N LEU A 204 -5.71 -17.70 -9.81
CA LEU A 204 -6.25 -16.81 -8.77
C LEU A 204 -6.26 -17.50 -7.41
N GLN A 205 -6.68 -18.76 -7.33
CA GLN A 205 -6.66 -19.54 -6.10
C GLN A 205 -5.24 -19.67 -5.56
N ARG A 206 -4.28 -20.01 -6.42
CA ARG A 206 -2.86 -20.09 -6.04
C ARG A 206 -2.34 -18.76 -5.49
N ALA A 207 -2.66 -17.65 -6.13
CA ALA A 207 -2.24 -16.32 -5.66
C ALA A 207 -2.88 -15.96 -4.31
N ILE A 208 -4.16 -16.29 -4.11
CA ILE A 208 -4.87 -16.12 -2.83
C ILE A 208 -4.18 -16.93 -1.72
N ASP A 209 -3.84 -18.18 -1.99
CA ASP A 209 -3.21 -19.06 -1.01
C ASP A 209 -1.79 -18.58 -0.65
N LEU A 210 -1.02 -18.11 -1.63
CA LEU A 210 0.29 -17.50 -1.38
C LEU A 210 0.19 -16.27 -0.47
N ILE A 211 -0.78 -15.39 -0.72
CA ILE A 211 -0.98 -14.19 0.11
C ILE A 211 -1.41 -14.56 1.53
N LYS A 212 -2.32 -15.54 1.69
CA LYS A 212 -2.78 -16.00 3.01
C LYS A 212 -1.67 -16.65 3.85
N ASN A 213 -0.67 -17.21 3.20
CA ASN A 213 0.48 -17.84 3.86
C ASN A 213 1.56 -16.82 4.26
N GLU A 214 1.53 -15.59 3.75
CA GLU A 214 2.44 -14.53 4.19
C GLU A 214 1.89 -13.84 5.45
N GLN A 215 2.55 -14.08 6.59
CA GLN A 215 2.25 -13.47 7.90
C GLN A 215 3.23 -12.34 8.24
#